data_AF-A0A968WNU8-F1
#
_entry.id   AF-A0A968WNU8-F1
#
_cell.length_a   1.000
_cell.length_b   1.000
_cell.length_c   1.000
_cell.angle_alpha   90.00
_cell.angle_beta   90.00
_cell.angle_gamma   90.00
#
_symmetry.space_group_name_H-M   'P 1'
#
loop_
_entity.id
_entity.type
_entity.pdbx_description
1 polymer ?
#
loop_
_entity_poly.entity_id
_entity_poly.type
_entity_poly.pdbx_seq_one_letter_code
_entity_poly.pdbx_strand_id
1 'polypeptide(L)'
;MREHRQKAIALVVIILAVRGLASLGWHLYELSLNSSQVEISPTKLPLAAIDTSLPNPKVLTIDGSTTMVGLIQRLRNAYGELNPNIPTTYGQPDGRPNGSNKGLEALLNRSVVLAATARPLNPKEAEAGIQVVAIAHDTLAVVVGSDNPFKGGLSLGAATPDLPR
;
A
#
# COMPACT_ATOMS: atom_id res chain seq x y z
N MET A 1 65.14 20.40 8.22
CA MET A 1 63.80 20.90 7.83
C MET A 1 62.94 19.91 7.01
N ARG A 2 63.47 18.82 6.45
CA ARG A 2 62.69 17.85 5.64
C ARG A 2 62.04 16.72 6.47
N GLU A 3 62.66 16.29 7.56
CA GLU A 3 62.18 15.17 8.38
C GLU A 3 60.89 15.47 9.17
N HIS A 4 60.75 16.69 9.70
CA HIS A 4 59.52 17.13 10.37
C HIS A 4 58.31 17.22 9.44
N ARG A 5 58.52 17.52 8.15
CA ARG A 5 57.45 17.58 7.15
C ARG A 5 56.96 16.18 6.77
N GLN A 6 57.86 15.19 6.73
CA GLN A 6 57.52 13.80 6.42
C GLN A 6 56.67 13.16 7.54
N LYS A 7 57.05 13.39 8.80
CA LYS A 7 56.31 12.89 9.98
C LYS A 7 54.94 13.53 10.11
N ALA A 8 54.81 14.83 9.82
CA ALA A 8 53.53 15.54 9.84
C ALA A 8 52.57 15.07 8.73
N ILE A 9 53.07 14.83 7.52
CA ILE A 9 52.24 14.33 6.41
C ILE A 9 51.79 12.89 6.67
N ALA A 10 52.67 12.02 7.19
CA ALA A 10 52.31 10.64 7.53
C ALA A 10 51.21 10.57 8.62
N LEU A 11 51.26 11.44 9.62
CA LEU A 11 50.29 11.48 10.72
C LEU A 11 48.91 11.98 10.25
N VAL A 12 48.86 12.93 9.31
CA VAL A 12 47.62 13.43 8.71
C VAL A 12 46.94 12.37 7.82
N VAL A 13 47.71 11.59 7.04
CA VAL A 13 47.15 10.51 6.20
C VAL A 13 46.53 9.39 7.04
N ILE A 14 47.13 9.04 8.18
CA ILE A 14 46.62 8.01 9.08
C ILE A 14 45.31 8.45 9.77
N ILE A 15 45.20 9.72 10.18
CA ILE A 15 43.95 10.25 10.79
C ILE A 15 42.80 10.26 9.77
N LEU A 16 43.08 10.60 8.51
CA LEU A 16 42.06 10.56 7.44
C LEU A 16 41.62 9.12 7.09
N ALA A 17 42.54 8.15 7.14
CA ALA A 17 42.21 6.73 6.92
C ALA A 17 41.32 6.13 8.04
N VAL A 18 41.57 6.49 9.31
CA VAL A 18 40.76 6.01 10.44
C VAL A 18 39.36 6.67 10.47
N ARG A 19 39.26 7.93 10.04
CA ARG A 19 37.98 8.66 9.94
C ARG A 19 37.11 8.18 8.77
N GLY A 20 37.70 7.73 7.66
CA GLY A 20 36.97 7.18 6.50
C GLY A 20 36.37 5.78 6.73
N LEU A 21 37.01 4.95 7.55
CA LEU A 21 36.52 3.59 7.85
C LEU A 21 35.33 3.59 8.82
N ALA A 22 35.28 4.53 9.76
CA ALA A 22 34.13 4.69 10.66
C ALA A 22 32.88 5.21 9.93
N SER A 23 33.04 6.08 8.90
CA SER A 23 31.93 6.55 8.07
C SER A 23 31.36 5.48 7.14
N LEU A 24 32.17 4.55 6.64
CA LEU A 24 31.67 3.46 5.80
C LEU A 24 30.80 2.48 6.60
N GLY A 25 31.19 2.15 7.84
CA GLY A 25 30.39 1.28 8.72
C GLY A 25 29.04 1.91 9.08
N TRP A 26 29.00 3.21 9.35
CA TRP A 26 27.77 3.94 9.64
C TRP A 26 26.84 4.03 8.41
N HIS A 27 27.38 4.30 7.22
CA HIS A 27 26.57 4.33 6.00
C HIS A 27 26.05 2.95 5.57
N LEU A 28 26.81 1.87 5.80
CA LEU A 28 26.31 0.51 5.55
C LEU A 28 25.21 0.10 6.55
N TYR A 29 25.28 0.60 7.79
CA TYR A 29 24.22 0.43 8.79
C TYR A 29 22.96 1.24 8.46
N GLU A 30 23.10 2.47 7.97
CA GLU A 30 21.97 3.27 7.46
C GLU A 30 21.29 2.64 6.23
N LEU A 31 22.05 2.06 5.28
CA LEU A 31 21.47 1.31 4.17
C LEU A 31 20.66 0.07 4.65
N SER A 32 21.13 -0.60 5.71
CA SER A 32 20.46 -1.78 6.29
C SER A 32 19.15 -1.40 6.99
N LEU A 33 19.12 -0.29 7.72
CA LEU A 33 17.91 0.21 8.40
C LEU A 33 16.87 0.80 7.43
N ASN A 34 17.29 1.30 6.28
CA ASN A 34 16.39 1.84 5.26
C ASN A 34 15.75 0.75 4.36
N SER A 35 16.15 -0.52 4.54
CA SER A 35 15.67 -1.66 3.74
C SER A 35 14.35 -2.28 4.25
N SER A 36 13.76 -1.76 5.34
CA SER A 36 12.55 -2.35 5.95
C SER A 36 11.31 -1.45 5.92
N GLN A 37 11.31 -0.36 5.16
CA GLN A 37 10.10 0.44 4.95
C GLN A 37 9.95 0.71 3.44
N VAL A 38 9.43 -0.29 2.73
CA VAL A 38 8.60 0.03 1.56
C VAL A 38 7.32 0.61 2.12
N GLU A 39 7.35 1.89 2.50
CA GLU A 39 6.13 2.69 2.54
C GLU A 39 5.62 2.73 1.10
N ILE A 40 4.77 1.77 0.75
CA ILE A 40 3.80 1.97 -0.32
C ILE A 40 2.80 3.04 0.16
N SER A 41 3.27 4.28 0.25
CA SER A 41 2.40 5.41 -0.03
C SER A 41 1.71 5.04 -1.34
N PRO A 42 0.37 4.99 -1.40
CA PRO A 42 -0.30 4.84 -2.68
C PRO A 42 0.22 5.99 -3.53
N THR A 43 1.11 5.70 -4.49
CA THR A 43 1.56 6.67 -5.47
C THR A 43 0.26 7.16 -6.08
N LYS A 44 -0.12 8.38 -5.71
CA LYS A 44 -1.28 9.06 -6.25
C LYS A 44 -0.94 9.32 -7.71
N LEU A 45 -1.11 8.29 -8.55
CA LEU A 45 -1.09 8.46 -9.99
C LEU A 45 -2.13 9.55 -10.27
N PRO A 46 -1.71 10.68 -10.85
CA PRO A 46 -2.66 11.69 -11.27
C PRO A 46 -3.67 10.98 -12.16
N LEU A 47 -4.96 11.27 -12.02
CA LEU A 47 -6.01 10.68 -12.85
C LEU A 47 -5.69 10.83 -14.37
N ALA A 48 -4.94 11.87 -14.73
CA ALA A 48 -4.42 12.14 -16.07
C ALA A 48 -3.35 11.17 -16.59
N ALA A 49 -2.74 10.34 -15.74
CA ALA A 49 -1.76 9.33 -16.10
C ALA A 49 -2.37 7.95 -16.34
N ILE A 50 -3.69 7.81 -16.15
CA ILE A 50 -4.41 6.57 -16.46
C ILE A 50 -4.48 6.43 -17.98
N ASP A 51 -4.10 5.26 -18.49
CA ASP A 51 -4.24 4.94 -19.90
C ASP A 51 -5.72 4.79 -20.28
N THR A 52 -6.26 5.80 -20.96
CA THR A 52 -7.64 5.81 -21.46
C THR A 52 -7.74 5.36 -22.93
N SER A 53 -6.68 4.79 -23.50
CA SER A 53 -6.68 4.32 -24.90
C SER A 53 -7.42 3.01 -25.10
N LEU A 54 -7.69 2.27 -24.01
CA LEU A 54 -8.42 1.02 -24.05
C LEU A 54 -9.90 1.24 -24.44
N PRO A 55 -10.48 0.35 -25.27
CA PRO A 55 -11.88 0.45 -25.63
C PRO A 55 -12.78 0.22 -24.41
N ASN A 56 -13.92 0.91 -24.40
CA ASN A 56 -14.93 0.67 -23.37
C ASN A 56 -15.38 -0.80 -23.36
N PRO A 57 -15.50 -1.43 -22.19
CA PRO A 57 -16.01 -2.79 -22.11
C PRO A 57 -17.51 -2.81 -22.41
N LYS A 58 -18.01 -3.97 -22.88
CA LYS A 58 -19.47 -4.17 -23.09
C LYS A 58 -20.24 -4.11 -21.77
N VAL A 59 -19.62 -4.56 -20.69
CA VAL A 59 -20.13 -4.50 -19.32
C VAL A 59 -18.94 -4.13 -18.43
N LEU A 60 -19.10 -3.11 -17.60
CA LEU A 60 -18.10 -2.76 -16.60
C LEU A 60 -18.25 -3.71 -15.40
N THR A 61 -17.48 -4.80 -15.42
CA THR A 61 -17.50 -5.82 -14.37
C THR A 61 -16.53 -5.49 -13.24
N ILE A 62 -17.04 -5.47 -12.01
CA ILE A 62 -16.28 -5.11 -10.81
C ILE A 62 -16.44 -6.24 -9.78
N ASP A 63 -15.41 -6.58 -9.03
CA ASP A 63 -15.52 -7.42 -7.81
C ASP A 63 -14.52 -6.92 -6.75
N GLY A 64 -14.68 -7.34 -5.50
CA GLY A 64 -13.73 -7.01 -4.44
C GLY A 64 -14.36 -6.80 -3.08
N SER A 65 -13.98 -5.72 -2.38
CA SER A 65 -14.22 -5.54 -0.95
C SER A 65 -15.69 -5.54 -0.55
N THR A 66 -16.05 -6.39 0.42
CA THR A 66 -17.39 -6.37 1.03
C THR A 66 -17.65 -5.10 1.85
N THR A 67 -16.61 -4.37 2.27
CA THR A 67 -16.74 -3.08 2.97
C THR A 67 -17.09 -1.92 2.03
N MET A 68 -16.82 -2.07 0.72
CA MET A 68 -16.99 -1.01 -0.26
C MET A 68 -18.33 -1.02 -0.99
N VAL A 69 -19.25 -1.94 -0.64
CA VAL A 69 -20.55 -2.12 -1.31
C VAL A 69 -21.30 -0.80 -1.50
N GLY A 70 -21.50 -0.03 -0.42
CA GLY A 70 -22.25 1.22 -0.50
C GLY A 70 -21.55 2.29 -1.34
N LEU A 71 -20.22 2.35 -1.33
CA LEU A 71 -19.46 3.30 -2.15
C LEU A 71 -19.55 2.93 -3.64
N ILE A 72 -19.29 1.67 -3.98
CA ILE A 72 -19.33 1.20 -5.37
C ILE A 72 -20.74 1.29 -5.95
N GLN A 73 -21.79 1.00 -5.17
CA GLN A 73 -23.17 1.19 -5.62
C GLN A 73 -23.46 2.66 -6.01
N ARG A 74 -23.03 3.63 -5.19
CA ARG A 74 -23.20 5.06 -5.53
C ARG A 74 -22.44 5.44 -6.80
N LEU A 75 -21.21 4.96 -6.96
CA LEU A 75 -20.42 5.20 -8.17
C LEU A 75 -21.06 4.55 -9.40
N ARG A 76 -21.58 3.32 -9.28
CA ARG A 76 -22.30 2.62 -10.36
C ARG A 76 -23.53 3.38 -10.80
N ASN A 77 -24.33 3.91 -9.87
CA ASN A 77 -25.52 4.68 -10.19
C ASN A 77 -25.16 5.96 -10.96
N ALA A 78 -24.23 6.75 -10.44
CA ALA A 78 -23.78 7.97 -11.10
C ALA A 78 -23.14 7.68 -12.47
N TYR A 79 -22.34 6.62 -12.58
CA TYR A 79 -21.75 6.21 -13.84
C TYR A 79 -22.81 5.78 -14.86
N GLY A 80 -23.84 5.04 -14.44
CA GLY A 80 -24.93 4.58 -15.30
C GLY A 80 -25.80 5.72 -15.83
N GLU A 81 -26.03 6.77 -15.03
CA GLU A 81 -26.72 7.99 -15.48
C GLU A 81 -25.97 8.69 -16.63
N LEU A 82 -24.63 8.74 -16.54
CA LEU A 82 -23.78 9.36 -17.55
C LEU A 82 -23.47 8.43 -18.74
N ASN A 83 -23.54 7.12 -18.54
CA ASN A 83 -23.15 6.09 -19.51
C ASN A 83 -24.24 5.00 -19.62
N PRO A 84 -25.45 5.34 -20.10
CA PRO A 84 -26.58 4.41 -20.09
C PRO A 84 -26.36 3.15 -20.96
N ASN A 85 -25.41 3.21 -21.89
CA ASN A 85 -25.07 2.12 -22.80
C ASN A 85 -24.02 1.15 -22.25
N ILE A 86 -23.44 1.43 -21.07
CA ILE A 86 -22.40 0.60 -20.44
C ILE A 86 -22.94 0.10 -19.09
N PRO A 87 -23.59 -1.06 -19.05
CA PRO A 87 -24.06 -1.64 -17.80
C PRO A 87 -22.89 -1.96 -16.86
N THR A 88 -23.14 -1.89 -15.56
CA THR A 88 -22.13 -2.15 -14.52
C THR A 88 -22.57 -3.31 -13.61
N THR A 89 -21.62 -4.14 -13.16
CA THR A 89 -21.86 -5.16 -12.12
C THR A 89 -20.88 -5.00 -10.97
N TYR A 90 -21.26 -5.46 -9.78
CA TYR A 90 -20.38 -5.54 -8.62
C TYR A 90 -20.56 -6.85 -7.86
N GLY A 91 -19.54 -7.70 -7.93
CA GLY A 91 -19.54 -9.04 -7.38
C GLY A 91 -19.78 -10.11 -8.45
N GLN A 92 -19.45 -11.34 -8.07
CA GLN A 92 -19.66 -12.52 -8.90
C GLN A 92 -20.37 -13.58 -8.03
N PRO A 93 -21.72 -13.65 -8.04
CA PRO A 93 -22.68 -12.92 -8.91
C PRO A 93 -22.93 -11.45 -8.48
N ASP A 94 -23.57 -10.64 -9.36
CA ASP A 94 -23.84 -9.22 -9.10
C ASP A 94 -24.60 -9.00 -7.77
N GLY A 95 -24.20 -7.97 -7.04
CA GLY A 95 -24.66 -7.67 -5.68
C GLY A 95 -23.94 -8.46 -4.58
N ARG A 96 -23.08 -9.43 -4.91
CA ARG A 96 -22.39 -10.30 -3.95
C ARG A 96 -20.87 -10.25 -4.16
N PRO A 97 -20.18 -9.20 -3.67
CA PRO A 97 -18.74 -9.11 -3.80
C PRO A 97 -18.00 -10.13 -2.93
N ASN A 98 -16.85 -10.62 -3.42
CA ASN A 98 -16.16 -11.79 -2.85
C ASN A 98 -15.01 -11.44 -1.88
N GLY A 99 -14.82 -10.16 -1.55
CA GLY A 99 -13.70 -9.65 -0.75
C GLY A 99 -12.50 -9.23 -1.61
N SER A 100 -11.63 -8.37 -1.05
CA SER A 100 -10.53 -7.75 -1.82
C SER A 100 -9.57 -8.74 -2.46
N ASN A 101 -9.26 -9.86 -1.79
CA ASN A 101 -8.36 -10.88 -2.33
C ASN A 101 -8.96 -11.54 -3.58
N LYS A 102 -10.23 -11.96 -3.50
CA LYS A 102 -10.92 -12.60 -4.62
C LYS A 102 -11.17 -11.62 -5.78
N GLY A 103 -11.46 -10.35 -5.48
CA GLY A 103 -11.54 -9.31 -6.51
C GLY A 103 -10.22 -9.11 -7.27
N LEU A 104 -9.09 -9.09 -6.56
CA LEU A 104 -7.76 -8.99 -7.19
C LEU A 104 -7.40 -10.24 -8.00
N GLU A 105 -7.69 -11.43 -7.48
CA GLU A 105 -7.54 -12.68 -8.25
C GLU A 105 -8.40 -12.65 -9.52
N ALA A 106 -9.65 -12.20 -9.43
CA ALA A 106 -10.55 -12.07 -10.58
C ALA A 106 -10.03 -11.04 -11.60
N LEU A 107 -9.42 -9.94 -11.17
CA LEU A 107 -8.81 -8.94 -12.04
C LEU A 107 -7.59 -9.52 -12.78
N LEU A 108 -6.70 -10.20 -12.06
CA LEU A 108 -5.52 -10.86 -12.63
C LEU A 108 -5.92 -11.95 -13.65
N ASN A 109 -7.00 -12.68 -13.36
CA ASN A 109 -7.58 -13.68 -14.25
C ASN A 109 -8.45 -13.07 -15.36
N ARG A 110 -8.54 -11.74 -15.45
CA ARG A 110 -9.36 -11.00 -16.44
C ARG A 110 -10.85 -11.36 -16.43
N SER A 111 -11.35 -11.85 -15.30
CA SER A 111 -12.77 -12.16 -15.09
C SER A 111 -13.58 -10.91 -14.71
N VAL A 112 -12.90 -9.89 -14.18
CA VAL A 112 -13.42 -8.54 -13.98
C VAL A 112 -12.47 -7.52 -14.59
N VAL A 113 -12.98 -6.32 -14.89
CA VAL A 113 -12.15 -5.22 -15.43
C VAL A 113 -11.64 -4.28 -14.34
N LEU A 114 -12.30 -4.25 -13.18
CA LEU A 114 -11.86 -3.50 -12.00
C LEU A 114 -11.95 -4.34 -10.73
N ALA A 115 -10.98 -4.17 -9.83
CA ALA A 115 -11.03 -4.69 -8.47
C ALA A 115 -11.19 -3.55 -7.47
N ALA A 116 -12.20 -3.64 -6.60
CA ALA A 116 -12.35 -2.73 -5.47
C ALA A 116 -11.62 -3.29 -4.24
N THR A 117 -10.57 -2.62 -3.75
CA THR A 117 -9.74 -3.13 -2.65
C THR A 117 -9.80 -2.21 -1.43
N ALA A 118 -9.99 -2.79 -0.24
CA ALA A 118 -9.91 -2.07 1.04
C ALA A 118 -8.55 -2.28 1.73
N ARG A 119 -7.55 -2.76 0.96
CA ARG A 119 -6.17 -2.95 1.39
C ARG A 119 -5.21 -2.55 0.27
N PRO A 120 -3.94 -2.25 0.61
CA PRO A 120 -2.87 -2.14 -0.38
C PRO A 120 -2.64 -3.45 -1.13
N LEU A 121 -1.99 -3.34 -2.29
CA LEU A 121 -1.49 -4.51 -3.02
C LEU A 121 -0.34 -5.17 -2.25
N ASN A 122 -0.27 -6.49 -2.32
CA ASN A 122 0.93 -7.21 -1.89
C ASN A 122 2.02 -7.12 -2.99
N PRO A 123 3.28 -7.49 -2.69
CA PRO A 123 4.38 -7.38 -3.65
C PRO A 123 4.12 -8.12 -4.99
N LYS A 124 3.57 -9.33 -4.94
CA LYS A 124 3.28 -10.13 -6.14
C LYS A 124 2.19 -9.48 -7.00
N GLU A 125 1.18 -8.88 -6.38
CA GLU A 125 0.12 -8.14 -7.07
C GLU A 125 0.66 -6.84 -7.69
N ALA A 126 1.59 -6.16 -7.02
CA ALA A 126 2.23 -4.95 -7.54
C ALA A 126 3.11 -5.22 -8.76
N GLU A 127 3.81 -6.36 -8.78
CA GLU A 127 4.62 -6.81 -9.91
C GLU A 127 3.80 -7.09 -11.18
N ALA A 128 2.50 -7.35 -11.03
CA ALA A 128 1.60 -7.61 -12.17
C ALA A 128 1.22 -6.35 -12.97
N GLY A 129 1.75 -5.17 -12.61
CA GLY A 129 1.50 -3.92 -13.33
C GLY A 129 0.07 -3.40 -13.17
N ILE A 130 -0.61 -3.76 -12.08
CA ILE A 130 -1.96 -3.27 -11.77
C ILE A 130 -1.89 -1.77 -11.50
N GLN A 131 -2.72 -1.01 -12.20
CA GLN A 131 -2.88 0.43 -11.92
C GLN A 131 -3.80 0.61 -10.72
N VAL A 132 -3.31 1.33 -9.70
CA VAL A 132 -4.04 1.60 -8.46
C VAL A 132 -4.56 3.03 -8.47
N VAL A 133 -5.86 3.19 -8.22
CA VAL A 133 -6.50 4.50 -8.07
C VAL A 133 -7.12 4.58 -6.68
N ALA A 134 -6.58 5.46 -5.84
CA ALA A 134 -7.16 5.73 -4.52
C ALA A 134 -8.43 6.58 -4.68
N ILE A 135 -9.58 6.04 -4.26
CA ILE A 135 -10.89 6.71 -4.40
C ILE A 135 -11.48 7.19 -3.07
N ALA A 136 -11.03 6.63 -1.94
CA ALA A 136 -11.51 6.96 -0.60
C ALA A 136 -10.51 6.51 0.47
N HIS A 137 -10.66 7.06 1.68
CA HIS A 137 -10.04 6.53 2.88
C HIS A 137 -11.08 5.73 3.67
N ASP A 138 -10.72 4.51 4.06
CA ASP A 138 -11.56 3.64 4.89
C ASP A 138 -11.04 3.67 6.35
N THR A 139 -11.94 3.70 7.33
CA THR A 139 -11.61 3.73 8.75
C THR A 139 -12.36 2.63 9.50
N LEU A 140 -11.64 1.89 10.34
CA LEU A 140 -12.23 0.85 11.20
C LEU A 140 -12.44 1.42 12.60
N ALA A 141 -13.68 1.38 13.08
CA ALA A 141 -14.04 1.75 14.44
C ALA A 141 -14.34 0.48 15.26
N VAL A 142 -13.84 0.45 16.50
CA VAL A 142 -14.22 -0.59 17.46
C VAL A 142 -15.43 -0.11 18.23
N VAL A 143 -16.53 -0.85 18.13
CA VAL A 143 -17.75 -0.61 18.89
C VAL A 143 -17.90 -1.71 19.93
N VAL A 144 -18.16 -1.33 21.18
CA VAL A 144 -18.40 -2.25 22.30
C VAL A 144 -19.85 -2.14 22.77
N GLY A 145 -20.40 -3.24 23.27
CA GLY A 145 -21.75 -3.24 23.85
C GLY A 145 -21.84 -2.35 25.10
N SER A 146 -23.04 -1.83 25.37
CA SER A 146 -23.32 -0.98 26.54
C SER A 146 -22.92 -1.63 27.87
N ASP A 147 -23.07 -2.95 27.96
CA ASP A 147 -22.78 -3.72 29.16
C ASP A 147 -21.38 -4.34 29.15
N ASN A 148 -20.45 -3.82 28.34
CA ASN A 148 -19.08 -4.34 28.31
C ASN A 148 -18.40 -4.12 29.68
N PRO A 149 -17.99 -5.21 30.39
CA PRO A 149 -17.36 -5.10 31.69
C PRO A 149 -15.91 -4.59 31.61
N PHE A 150 -15.29 -4.58 30.43
CA PHE A 150 -13.94 -4.08 30.23
C PHE A 150 -13.86 -2.58 30.52
N LYS A 151 -13.00 -2.21 31.47
CA LYS A 151 -12.81 -0.81 31.91
C LYS A 151 -11.49 -0.19 31.44
N GLY A 152 -10.67 -0.94 30.72
CA GLY A 152 -9.40 -0.46 30.16
C GLY A 152 -9.60 0.39 28.90
N GLY A 153 -8.56 1.15 28.52
CA GLY A 153 -8.49 1.79 27.21
C GLY A 153 -8.10 0.79 26.12
N LEU A 154 -8.58 0.99 24.89
CA LEU A 154 -8.08 0.28 23.72
C LEU A 154 -6.84 1.01 23.20
N SER A 155 -5.71 0.33 23.20
CA SER A 155 -4.49 0.80 22.55
C SER A 155 -4.08 -0.20 21.46
N LEU A 156 -3.41 0.27 20.41
CA LEU A 156 -2.92 -0.59 19.34
C LEU A 156 -1.96 -1.69 19.84
N GLY A 157 -1.38 -1.55 21.04
CA GLY A 157 -0.35 -2.43 21.59
C GLY A 157 -0.86 -3.62 22.42
N ALA A 158 -2.15 -3.74 22.71
CA ALA A 158 -2.67 -4.82 23.56
C ALA A 158 -2.76 -6.20 22.85
N ALA A 159 -2.30 -6.30 21.60
CA ALA A 159 -2.26 -7.53 20.81
C ALA A 159 -0.87 -8.21 20.76
N THR A 160 0.07 -7.83 21.63
CA THR A 160 1.29 -8.61 21.86
C THR A 160 1.10 -9.51 23.08
N PRO A 161 1.34 -10.84 22.96
CA PRO A 161 1.26 -11.74 24.11
C PRO A 161 2.30 -11.30 25.15
N ASP A 162 1.84 -11.12 26.38
CA ASP A 162 2.69 -10.86 27.55
C ASP A 162 3.62 -12.07 27.73
N LEU A 163 4.91 -11.90 27.42
CA LEU A 163 5.94 -12.88 27.76
C LEU A 163 6.50 -12.52 29.14
N PRO A 164 6.47 -13.44 30.11
CA PRO A 164 6.93 -13.18 31.46
C PRO A 164 8.43 -12.87 31.47
N ARG A 165 8.81 -11.83 32.21
CA ARG A 165 10.21 -11.53 32.54
C ARG A 165 10.72 -12.45 33.64
#